data_AF-Q6N1T5-F1
#
_entry.id   AF-Q6N1T5-F1
#
_cell.length_a   1.000
_cell.length_b   1.000
_cell.length_c   1.000
_cell.angle_alpha   90.00
_cell.angle_beta   90.00
_cell.angle_gamma   90.00
#
_symmetry.space_group_name_H-M   'P 1'
#
loop_
_entity.id
_entity.type
_entity.pdbx_description
1 polymer ?
#
loop_
_entity_poly.entity_id
_entity_poly.type
_entity_poly.pdbx_seq_one_letter_code
_entity_poly.pdbx_strand_id
1 'polypeptide(L)' 'MTDAKTTETPAKEKKKLEEQLNEGLEDSFPGSDPVSVTQPAPSKPDGDKHRKG' A
#
# COMPACT_ATOMS: atom_id res chain seq x y z
N MET A 1 -5.93 5.98 -25.30
CA MET A 1 -5.53 4.63 -24.85
C MET A 1 -6.79 3.79 -24.83
N THR A 2 -6.94 2.93 -25.82
CA THR A 2 -8.16 2.14 -26.04
C THR A 2 -7.84 0.69 -25.75
N ASP A 3 -8.17 0.21 -24.55
CA ASP A 3 -8.13 -1.21 -24.27
C ASP A 3 -9.40 -1.85 -24.81
N ALA A 4 -9.29 -2.21 -26.09
CA ALA A 4 -10.21 -3.10 -26.76
C ALA A 4 -9.97 -4.52 -26.23
N LYS A 5 -10.97 -5.13 -25.57
CA LYS A 5 -11.12 -6.58 -25.62
C LYS A 5 -12.58 -7.02 -25.49
N THR A 6 -13.23 -7.03 -26.65
CA THR A 6 -13.92 -8.17 -27.25
C THR A 6 -14.79 -9.03 -26.35
N THR A 7 -16.09 -8.87 -26.58
CA THR A 7 -17.20 -9.74 -26.21
C THR A 7 -17.17 -11.08 -26.96
N GLU A 8 -16.43 -12.10 -26.51
CA GLU A 8 -16.69 -13.50 -26.90
C GLU A 8 -16.47 -14.46 -25.71
N THR A 9 -17.48 -15.26 -25.39
CA THR A 9 -17.61 -16.24 -24.28
C THR A 9 -17.13 -15.81 -22.86
N PRO A 10 -18.01 -15.29 -22.00
CA PRO A 10 -17.65 -14.34 -20.95
C PRO A 10 -17.09 -14.91 -19.64
N ALA A 11 -17.18 -16.22 -19.36
CA ALA A 11 -16.95 -16.70 -17.99
C ALA A 11 -15.59 -17.33 -17.76
N LYS A 12 -15.11 -18.19 -18.68
CA LYS A 12 -13.84 -18.92 -18.49
C LYS A 12 -12.62 -18.04 -18.77
N GLU A 13 -12.67 -17.23 -19.83
CA GLU A 13 -11.55 -16.37 -20.21
C GLU A 13 -11.35 -15.22 -19.23
N LYS A 14 -12.44 -14.66 -18.70
CA LYS A 14 -12.38 -13.62 -17.66
C LYS A 14 -11.78 -14.15 -16.36
N LYS A 15 -12.16 -15.36 -15.93
CA LYS A 15 -11.58 -16.00 -14.75
C LYS A 15 -10.08 -16.22 -14.88
N LYS A 16 -9.64 -16.71 -16.04
CA LYS A 16 -8.21 -16.89 -16.32
C LYS A 16 -7.45 -15.56 -16.32
N LEU A 17 -8.06 -14.50 -16.84
CA LEU A 17 -7.47 -13.17 -16.83
C LEU A 17 -7.41 -12.58 -15.41
N GLU A 18 -8.46 -12.76 -14.62
CA GLU A 18 -8.50 -12.34 -13.21
C GLU A 18 -7.45 -13.07 -12.36
N GLU A 19 -7.27 -14.38 -12.54
CA GLU A 19 -6.21 -15.14 -11.86
C GLU A 19 -4.81 -14.59 -12.17
N GLN A 20 -4.51 -14.34 -13.45
CA GLN A 20 -3.22 -13.79 -13.87
C GLN A 20 -2.96 -12.38 -13.32
N LEU A 21 -4.02 -11.56 -13.23
CA LEU A 21 -3.93 -10.23 -12.65
C LEU A 21 -3.66 -10.30 -11.14
N ASN A 22 -4.36 -11.19 -10.42
CA ASN A 22 -4.17 -11.35 -8.98
C ASN A 22 -2.78 -11.89 -8.64
N GLU A 23 -2.32 -12.92 -9.35
CA GLU A 23 -0.98 -13.50 -9.18
C GLU A 23 0.12 -12.42 -9.33
N GLY A 24 0.06 -11.62 -10.40
CA GLY A 24 1.02 -10.54 -10.61
C GLY A 24 0.93 -9.39 -9.59
N LEU A 25 -0.23 -9.21 -8.95
CA LEU A 25 -0.44 -8.18 -7.93
C LEU A 25 0.04 -8.66 -6.55
N GLU A 26 -0.14 -9.94 -6.22
CA GLU A 26 0.42 -10.57 -5.02
C GLU A 26 1.96 -10.58 -5.04
N ASP A 27 2.58 -10.82 -6.20
CA ASP A 27 4.04 -10.82 -6.36
C ASP A 27 4.65 -9.41 -6.44
N SER A 28 3.87 -8.39 -6.80
CA SER A 28 4.36 -7.01 -6.99
C SER A 28 4.40 -6.18 -5.72
N PHE A 29 3.80 -6.65 -4.63
CA PHE A 29 3.85 -5.96 -3.35
C PHE A 29 4.57 -6.83 -2.32
N PRO A 30 5.70 -6.37 -1.74
CA PRO A 30 6.07 -6.88 -0.43
C PRO A 30 4.85 -6.66 0.45
N GLY A 31 4.26 -7.72 1.02
CA GLY A 31 2.98 -7.63 1.74
C GLY A 31 3.02 -6.45 2.71
N SER A 32 2.41 -5.32 2.32
CA SER A 32 2.67 -3.96 2.83
C SER A 32 4.15 -3.68 3.16
N ASP A 33 4.87 -2.95 2.29
CA ASP A 33 6.18 -2.33 2.59
C ASP A 33 6.26 -1.97 4.09
N PRO A 34 7.23 -2.52 4.87
CA PRO A 34 7.20 -2.47 6.33
C PRO A 34 6.87 -1.08 6.84
N VAL A 35 5.99 -1.01 7.85
CA VAL A 35 5.68 0.26 8.53
C VAL A 35 7.00 0.91 8.91
N SER A 36 7.28 2.05 8.30
CA SER A 36 8.53 2.77 8.51
C SER A 36 8.51 3.36 9.93
N VAL A 37 8.95 2.58 10.93
CA VAL A 37 8.92 2.98 12.35
C VAL A 37 10.11 3.88 12.65
N THR A 38 10.19 5.04 11.99
CA THR A 38 11.17 6.06 12.39
C THR A 38 10.50 6.98 13.39
N GLN A 39 10.85 6.83 14.69
CA GLN A 39 10.51 7.87 15.65
C GLN A 39 11.39 9.09 15.33
N PRO A 40 10.80 10.29 15.20
CA PRO A 40 11.59 11.51 15.09
C PRO A 40 12.47 11.66 16.34
N ALA A 41 13.60 12.34 16.20
CA ALA A 41 14.50 12.57 17.32
C ALA A 41 13.72 13.19 18.51
N PRO A 42 14.02 12.77 19.76
CA PRO A 42 13.31 13.25 20.93
C PRO A 42 13.35 14.79 20.98
N SER A 43 12.20 15.39 21.31
CA SER A 43 12.08 16.83 21.44
C SER A 43 12.92 17.34 22.61
N LYS A 44 13.40 18.59 22.52
CA LYS A 44 14.05 19.26 23.64
C LYS A 44 13.10 19.27 24.85
N PRO A 45 13.59 18.98 26.07
CA PRO A 45 12.75 19.06 27.26
C PRO A 45 12.28 20.50 27.46
N ASP A 46 11.05 20.64 27.96
CA ASP A 46 10.56 21.94 28.41
C ASP A 46 11.47 22.45 29.53
N GLY A 47 12.04 23.64 29.34
CA GLY A 47 12.89 24.25 30.35
C GLY A 47 12.10 24.47 31.64
N ASP A 48 12.71 24.15 32.78
CA ASP A 48 12.12 24.28 34.12
C ASP A 48 11.68 25.73 34.39
N LYS A 49 10.46 26.07 33.98
CA LYS A 49 9.79 27.30 34.39
C LYS A 49 9.34 27.10 35.82
N HIS A 50 10.27 27.29 36.75
CA HIS A 50 9.95 27.49 38.15
C HIS A 50 8.97 28.67 38.24
N ARG A 51 7.67 28.38 38.26
CA ARG A 51 6.65 29.35 38.63
C ARG A 51 6.87 29.64 40.11
N LYS A 52 7.59 30.72 40.39
CA LYS A 52 7.56 31.34 41.72
C LYS A 52 6.17 31.96 41.90
N GLY A 53 5.47 31.48 42.91
CA GLY A 53 4.26 32.12 43.44
C GLY A 53 4.59 33.33 44.29
#